data_AF-A0A2D0QZL6-F1
#
_entry.id   AF-A0A2D0QZL6-F1
#
_cell.length_a   1.000
_cell.length_b   1.000
_cell.length_c   1.000
_cell.angle_alpha   90.00
_cell.angle_beta   90.00
_cell.angle_gamma   90.00
#
_symmetry.space_group_name_H-M   'P 1'
#
loop_
_entity.id
_entity.type
_entity.pdbx_description
1 polymer ?
#
loop_
_entity_poly.entity_id
_entity_poly.type
_entity_poly.pdbx_seq_one_letter_code
_entity_poly.pdbx_strand_id
1 'polypeptide(L)'
;MAEVLDLLSTPHNVQISEVTCDSFRVAWEMTPEDAGRVTHYFIDLSRKAGGETNRFKHKDVPTKLVAKAVPLPMAVRGHWFLSPRTEYCVAVQTAIRQPDGDYQVSEWSPVVEFCTGDYAVDHLQQLLDKAQGVAGRLLRFSVFYRNQQPEYFHYVRTECGGLMPPSLKDNSGSHGSPINGKLRGIFLSCNTEFDTGLPPKDSPYGPLRFQISAALLLKPETHLYFADFYCMYTAYHYVVLVLAPVGSEGDRFCDGRLPLLDLSSNPFLTYVPGDEPTFCHASDVILEVMYTEALPLDQGTVAQIRGHHQLMSLSTANAKKDPSCKVCNISVGR
;
A
#
# COMPACT_ATOMS: atom_id res chain seq x y z
N MET A 1 25.52 4.01 -57.16
CA MET A 1 25.87 4.47 -55.81
C MET A 1 24.71 4.10 -54.92
N ALA A 2 24.92 3.18 -53.98
CA ALA A 2 23.88 2.83 -53.03
C ALA A 2 23.56 4.08 -52.19
N GLU A 3 22.29 4.48 -52.14
CA GLU A 3 21.82 5.38 -51.09
C GLU A 3 22.22 4.74 -49.76
N VAL A 4 23.16 5.37 -49.06
CA VAL A 4 23.36 5.06 -47.64
C VAL A 4 22.05 5.50 -47.01
N LEU A 5 21.15 4.55 -46.79
CA LEU A 5 20.02 4.72 -45.89
C LEU A 5 20.61 5.32 -44.62
N ASP A 6 20.26 6.57 -44.37
CA ASP A 6 20.83 7.35 -43.29
C ASP A 6 20.21 6.84 -41.99
N LEU A 7 20.85 5.82 -41.41
CA LEU A 7 20.34 5.03 -40.30
C LEU A 7 20.42 5.86 -39.01
N LEU A 8 19.30 5.94 -38.29
CA LEU A 8 19.25 6.54 -36.97
C LEU A 8 20.20 5.81 -36.02
N SER A 9 20.97 6.55 -35.23
CA SER A 9 21.86 5.98 -34.23
C SER A 9 21.07 5.29 -33.12
N THR A 10 21.60 4.20 -32.59
CA THR A 10 21.03 3.52 -31.43
C THR A 10 21.10 4.43 -30.18
N PRO A 11 19.99 4.68 -29.48
CA PRO A 11 20.01 5.39 -28.22
C PRO A 11 20.91 4.70 -27.19
N HIS A 12 21.71 5.46 -26.47
CA HIS A 12 22.62 4.93 -25.45
C HIS A 12 22.59 5.77 -24.17
N ASN A 13 23.27 5.30 -23.12
CA ASN A 13 23.28 5.93 -21.80
C ASN A 13 21.86 6.23 -21.28
N VAL A 14 20.97 5.22 -21.33
CA VAL A 14 19.59 5.36 -20.84
C VAL A 14 19.62 5.57 -19.33
N GLN A 15 19.03 6.65 -18.86
CA GLN A 15 18.99 7.05 -17.45
C GLN A 15 17.55 7.14 -16.96
N ILE A 16 17.26 6.44 -15.87
CA ILE A 16 15.98 6.52 -15.15
C ILE A 16 16.18 7.37 -13.89
N SER A 17 15.28 8.32 -13.66
CA SER A 17 15.34 9.25 -12.52
C SER A 17 13.93 9.60 -12.03
N GLU A 18 13.83 10.26 -10.87
CA GLU A 18 12.56 10.74 -10.29
C GLU A 18 11.46 9.66 -10.24
N VAL A 19 11.83 8.44 -9.83
CA VAL A 19 10.91 7.31 -9.78
C VAL A 19 9.93 7.46 -8.63
N THR A 20 8.63 7.47 -8.93
CA THR A 20 7.53 7.37 -7.97
C THR A 20 6.88 5.98 -8.07
N CYS A 21 5.76 5.76 -7.37
CA CYS A 21 5.00 4.51 -7.50
C CYS A 21 4.29 4.33 -8.85
N ASP A 22 4.13 5.42 -9.61
CA ASP A 22 3.26 5.52 -10.79
C ASP A 22 3.88 6.34 -11.94
N SER A 23 5.13 6.78 -11.77
CA SER A 23 5.87 7.54 -12.77
C SER A 23 7.37 7.41 -12.65
N PHE A 24 8.06 7.77 -13.72
CA PHE A 24 9.51 7.99 -13.75
C PHE A 24 9.86 9.00 -14.84
N ARG A 25 11.09 9.52 -14.78
CA ARG A 25 11.72 10.27 -15.87
C ARG A 25 12.75 9.41 -16.58
N VAL A 26 12.78 9.49 -17.90
CA VAL A 26 13.73 8.78 -18.75
C VAL A 26 14.46 9.75 -19.67
N ALA A 27 15.78 9.59 -19.75
CA ALA A 27 16.65 10.27 -20.68
C ALA A 27 17.60 9.27 -21.33
N TRP A 28 18.19 9.67 -22.45
CA TRP A 28 19.22 8.94 -23.17
C TRP A 28 19.99 9.93 -24.05
N GLU A 29 21.10 9.49 -24.59
CA GLU A 29 21.93 10.25 -25.51
C GLU A 29 21.67 9.81 -26.96
N MET A 30 21.79 10.76 -27.87
CA MET A 30 21.70 10.59 -29.32
C MET A 30 22.63 11.58 -29.99
N THR A 31 22.95 11.34 -31.26
CA THR A 31 23.75 12.30 -32.03
C THR A 31 22.98 13.62 -32.21
N PRO A 32 23.66 14.78 -32.30
CA PRO A 32 22.99 16.06 -32.54
C PRO A 32 22.19 16.09 -33.85
N GLU A 33 22.63 15.33 -34.85
CA GLU A 33 21.93 15.18 -36.13
C GLU A 33 20.59 14.44 -35.96
N ASP A 34 20.60 13.31 -35.26
CA ASP A 34 19.40 12.54 -34.95
C ASP A 34 18.43 13.37 -34.09
N ALA A 35 18.94 14.12 -33.10
CA ALA A 35 18.13 14.97 -32.23
C ALA A 35 17.30 16.01 -33.01
N GLY A 36 17.82 16.50 -34.15
CA GLY A 36 17.12 17.44 -35.03
C GLY A 36 16.06 16.79 -35.93
N ARG A 37 16.10 15.47 -36.12
CA ARG A 37 15.28 14.74 -37.10
C ARG A 37 14.24 13.84 -36.47
N VAL A 38 14.53 13.28 -35.29
CA VAL A 38 13.64 12.36 -34.58
C VAL A 38 12.31 13.04 -34.25
N THR A 39 11.22 12.39 -34.64
CA THR A 39 9.88 12.92 -34.40
C THR A 39 9.12 12.16 -33.34
N HIS A 40 9.51 10.91 -33.05
CA HIS A 40 8.85 10.04 -32.06
C HIS A 40 9.85 9.16 -31.30
N TYR A 41 9.42 8.73 -30.12
CA TYR A 41 10.09 7.76 -29.28
C TYR A 41 9.20 6.55 -29.04
N PHE A 42 9.78 5.37 -29.15
CA PHE A 42 9.17 4.11 -28.81
C PHE A 42 9.82 3.64 -27.51
N ILE A 43 9.00 3.35 -26.49
CA ILE A 43 9.47 2.89 -25.18
C ILE A 43 8.85 1.52 -24.94
N ASP A 44 9.69 0.50 -24.82
CA ASP A 44 9.24 -0.82 -24.39
C ASP A 44 9.35 -0.88 -22.87
N LEU A 45 8.20 -0.93 -22.20
CA LEU A 45 8.09 -1.05 -20.75
C LEU A 45 7.46 -2.41 -20.42
N SER A 46 8.21 -3.24 -19.71
CA SER A 46 7.76 -4.57 -19.28
C SER A 46 8.07 -4.81 -17.81
N ARG A 47 7.22 -5.57 -17.12
CA ARG A 47 7.50 -6.02 -15.75
C ARG A 47 8.59 -7.08 -15.81
N LYS A 48 9.57 -6.99 -14.93
CA LYS A 48 10.58 -8.03 -14.77
C LYS A 48 9.90 -9.28 -14.21
N ALA A 49 10.01 -10.40 -14.90
CA ALA A 49 9.42 -11.67 -14.46
C ALA A 49 10.16 -12.22 -13.23
N GLY A 50 9.74 -11.80 -12.04
CA GLY A 50 10.06 -12.46 -10.76
C GLY A 50 9.15 -13.66 -10.55
N GLY A 51 9.68 -14.77 -10.00
CA GLY A 51 9.11 -16.12 -10.04
C GLY A 51 7.83 -16.40 -9.23
N GLU A 52 6.83 -15.51 -9.24
CA GLU A 52 5.48 -15.83 -8.80
C GLU A 52 4.52 -15.81 -9.99
N THR A 53 4.26 -17.01 -10.54
CA THR A 53 3.25 -17.24 -11.57
C THR A 53 1.84 -17.07 -10.99
N ASN A 54 1.41 -15.83 -10.77
CA ASN A 54 0.02 -15.53 -10.47
C ASN A 54 -0.78 -15.55 -11.78
N ARG A 55 -1.32 -16.72 -12.11
CA ARG A 55 -2.31 -16.92 -13.18
C ARG A 55 -3.64 -16.29 -12.80
N PHE A 56 -3.79 -14.96 -12.88
CA PHE A 56 -5.08 -14.33 -13.16
C PHE A 56 -4.94 -12.90 -13.71
N LYS A 57 -5.33 -12.78 -14.99
CA LYS A 57 -6.00 -11.68 -15.70
C LYS A 57 -5.21 -10.51 -16.30
N HIS A 58 -5.55 -10.33 -17.58
CA HIS A 58 -5.28 -9.23 -18.51
C HIS A 58 -3.82 -9.04 -18.92
N LYS A 59 -3.43 -9.79 -19.95
CA LYS A 59 -2.44 -9.38 -20.96
C LYS A 59 -1.12 -8.91 -20.34
N ASP A 60 -0.19 -9.86 -20.17
CA ASP A 60 1.27 -9.60 -20.17
C ASP A 60 1.66 -8.97 -21.52
N VAL A 61 1.19 -7.76 -21.77
CA VAL A 61 1.48 -7.00 -22.97
C VAL A 61 2.61 -6.07 -22.58
N PRO A 62 3.82 -6.28 -23.11
CA PRO A 62 4.83 -5.25 -23.14
C PRO A 62 4.15 -3.97 -23.62
N THR A 63 4.12 -2.95 -22.76
CA THR A 63 3.44 -1.73 -23.13
C THR A 63 4.42 -0.93 -23.97
N LYS A 64 4.33 -1.13 -25.28
CA LYS A 64 5.02 -0.27 -26.24
C LYS A 64 4.32 1.08 -26.24
N LEU A 65 4.93 2.05 -25.57
CA LEU A 65 4.48 3.43 -25.56
C LEU A 65 5.07 4.12 -26.79
N VAL A 66 4.23 4.86 -27.50
CA VAL A 66 4.66 5.72 -28.60
C VAL A 66 4.41 7.15 -28.18
N ALA A 67 5.48 7.94 -28.11
CA ALA A 67 5.43 9.35 -27.72
C ALA A 67 5.97 10.22 -28.86
N LYS A 68 5.38 11.40 -29.05
CA LYS A 68 6.01 12.44 -29.87
C LYS A 68 7.31 12.87 -29.21
N ALA A 69 8.35 13.12 -30.00
CA ALA A 69 9.62 13.58 -29.50
C ALA A 69 9.47 14.92 -28.74
N VAL A 70 10.05 14.94 -27.54
CA VAL A 70 10.07 16.07 -26.61
C VAL A 70 11.47 16.16 -26.02
N PRO A 71 11.87 17.32 -25.45
CA PRO A 71 13.15 17.42 -24.75
C PRO A 71 13.28 16.36 -23.64
N LEU A 72 14.44 15.73 -23.55
CA LEU A 72 14.79 14.79 -22.49
C LEU A 72 15.36 15.56 -21.27
N PRO A 73 15.16 15.08 -20.02
CA PRO A 73 14.39 13.88 -19.64
C PRO A 73 12.88 14.04 -19.83
N MET A 74 12.23 13.02 -20.38
CA MET A 74 10.77 12.98 -20.52
C MET A 74 10.11 12.22 -19.38
N ALA A 75 8.91 12.64 -18.98
CA ALA A 75 8.13 11.97 -17.93
C ALA A 75 7.24 10.88 -18.52
N VAL A 76 7.32 9.67 -17.96
CA VAL A 76 6.40 8.56 -18.22
C VAL A 76 5.53 8.41 -16.98
N ARG A 77 4.23 8.69 -17.11
CA ARG A 77 3.27 8.71 -15.99
C ARG A 77 2.05 7.89 -16.32
N GLY A 78 1.62 7.05 -15.38
CA GLY A 78 0.31 6.40 -15.48
C GLY A 78 0.20 5.11 -14.70
N HIS A 79 -0.79 5.06 -13.83
CA HIS A 79 -1.17 3.87 -13.07
C HIS A 79 -1.60 2.67 -13.93
N TRP A 80 -1.90 2.89 -15.22
CA TRP A 80 -2.25 1.79 -16.14
C TRP A 80 -1.08 0.86 -16.43
N PHE A 81 0.15 1.36 -16.38
CA PHE A 81 1.36 0.61 -16.72
C PHE A 81 2.33 0.47 -15.56
N LEU A 82 2.27 1.34 -14.56
CA LEU A 82 3.12 1.29 -13.37
C LEU A 82 2.33 0.89 -12.13
N SER A 83 2.87 -0.08 -11.40
CA SER A 83 2.38 -0.46 -10.07
C SER A 83 3.46 -0.16 -9.04
N PRO A 84 3.09 0.23 -7.80
CA PRO A 84 4.05 0.48 -6.73
C PRO A 84 4.93 -0.75 -6.44
N ARG A 85 6.17 -0.51 -5.99
CA ARG A 85 7.16 -1.56 -5.61
C ARG A 85 7.33 -2.69 -6.64
N THR A 86 7.24 -2.37 -7.93
CA THR A 86 7.31 -3.34 -9.00
C THR A 86 8.59 -3.12 -9.80
N GLU A 87 9.32 -4.20 -10.07
CA GLU A 87 10.50 -4.18 -10.93
C GLU A 87 10.09 -4.12 -12.40
N TYR A 88 10.67 -3.18 -13.14
CA TYR A 88 10.43 -2.93 -14.55
C TYR A 88 11.72 -2.93 -15.34
N CYS A 89 11.62 -3.35 -16.59
CA CYS A 89 12.64 -3.24 -17.62
C CYS A 89 12.18 -2.21 -18.66
N VAL A 90 13.08 -1.31 -19.07
CA VAL A 90 12.85 -0.30 -20.10
C VAL A 90 13.92 -0.39 -21.18
N ALA A 91 13.48 -0.35 -22.43
CA ALA A 91 14.32 -0.07 -23.60
C ALA A 91 13.67 1.03 -24.44
N VAL A 92 14.49 1.80 -25.15
CA VAL A 92 14.02 2.91 -25.99
C VAL A 92 14.51 2.78 -27.43
N GLN A 93 13.70 3.26 -28.35
CA GLN A 93 13.99 3.32 -29.78
C GLN A 93 13.55 4.69 -30.29
N THR A 94 14.36 5.30 -31.15
CA THR A 94 14.04 6.58 -31.78
C THR A 94 13.42 6.35 -33.15
N ALA A 95 12.57 7.27 -33.59
CA ALA A 95 11.84 7.13 -34.83
C ALA A 95 11.60 8.45 -35.56
N ILE A 96 11.67 8.40 -36.89
CA ILE A 96 11.24 9.46 -37.79
C ILE A 96 9.97 8.98 -38.50
N ARG A 97 8.86 9.66 -38.22
CA ARG A 97 7.61 9.52 -38.97
C ARG A 97 7.79 10.04 -40.40
N GLN A 98 7.57 9.16 -41.37
CA GLN A 98 7.67 9.41 -42.80
C GLN A 98 6.36 10.01 -43.35
N PRO A 99 6.37 10.63 -44.56
CA PRO A 99 5.18 11.23 -45.16
C PRO A 99 4.05 10.24 -45.48
N ASP A 100 4.38 8.97 -45.72
CA ASP A 100 3.44 7.86 -45.93
C ASP A 100 2.77 7.40 -44.63
N GLY A 101 3.26 7.87 -43.48
CA GLY A 101 2.75 7.55 -42.16
C GLY A 101 3.55 6.46 -41.42
N ASP A 102 4.48 5.79 -42.09
CA ASP A 102 5.33 4.77 -41.48
C ASP A 102 6.48 5.40 -40.66
N TYR A 103 7.18 4.56 -39.90
CA TYR A 103 8.31 4.98 -39.09
C TYR A 103 9.61 4.36 -39.60
N GLN A 104 10.60 5.21 -39.86
CA GLN A 104 12.00 4.77 -39.87
C GLN A 104 12.49 4.76 -38.42
N VAL A 105 12.98 3.62 -37.95
CA VAL A 105 13.36 3.41 -36.55
C VAL A 105 14.84 3.07 -36.39
N SER A 106 15.42 3.44 -35.24
CA SER A 106 16.75 2.97 -34.81
C SER A 106 16.71 1.51 -34.32
N GLU A 107 17.86 0.92 -34.00
CA GLU A 107 17.88 -0.24 -33.10
C GLU A 107 17.42 0.14 -31.69
N TRP A 108 17.03 -0.87 -30.89
CA TRP A 108 16.70 -0.68 -29.48
C TRP A 108 17.95 -0.40 -28.64
N SER A 109 17.81 0.45 -27.63
CA SER A 109 18.82 0.66 -26.60
C SER A 109 19.08 -0.62 -25.80
N PRO A 110 20.20 -0.68 -25.05
CA PRO A 110 20.33 -1.61 -23.93
C PRO A 110 19.15 -1.48 -22.96
N VAL A 111 18.77 -2.60 -22.35
CA VAL A 111 17.71 -2.64 -21.34
C VAL A 111 18.23 -2.08 -20.02
N VAL A 112 17.45 -1.19 -19.39
CA VAL A 112 17.71 -0.67 -18.05
C VAL A 112 16.59 -1.13 -17.11
N GLU A 113 16.98 -1.54 -15.92
CA GLU A 113 16.05 -1.98 -14.88
C GLU A 113 15.83 -0.88 -13.84
N PHE A 114 14.63 -0.77 -13.30
CA PHE A 114 14.31 0.09 -12.17
C PHE A 114 13.15 -0.47 -11.36
N CYS A 115 12.96 0.02 -10.13
CA CYS A 115 11.86 -0.36 -9.25
C CYS A 115 11.06 0.87 -8.86
N THR A 116 9.73 0.81 -8.99
CA THR A 116 8.83 1.89 -8.58
C THR A 116 8.76 2.03 -7.06
N GLY A 117 8.44 3.24 -6.60
CA GLY A 117 8.38 3.58 -5.17
C GLY A 117 7.11 3.10 -4.45
N ASP A 118 7.03 3.47 -3.17
CA ASP A 118 5.83 3.37 -2.34
C ASP A 118 4.82 4.47 -2.72
N TYR A 119 3.59 4.36 -2.22
CA TYR A 119 2.63 5.46 -2.26
C TYR A 119 3.21 6.71 -1.59
N ALA A 120 3.23 7.80 -2.34
CA ALA A 120 3.48 9.13 -1.80
C ALA A 120 2.28 9.61 -0.95
N VAL A 121 2.49 10.68 -0.18
CA VAL A 121 1.45 11.30 0.67
C VAL A 121 0.17 11.59 -0.13
N ASP A 122 0.29 12.10 -1.36
CA ASP A 122 -0.87 12.39 -2.22
C ASP A 122 -1.71 11.15 -2.55
N HIS A 123 -1.07 9.98 -2.72
CA HIS A 123 -1.77 8.73 -2.98
C HIS A 123 -2.48 8.23 -1.72
N LEU A 124 -1.86 8.40 -0.55
CA LEU A 124 -2.48 8.09 0.73
C LEU A 124 -3.65 9.04 1.02
N GLN A 125 -3.54 10.31 0.63
CA GLN A 125 -4.65 11.26 0.74
C GLN A 125 -5.84 10.85 -0.14
N GLN A 126 -5.59 10.41 -1.38
CA GLN A 126 -6.65 9.89 -2.25
C GLN A 126 -7.32 8.63 -1.66
N LEU A 127 -6.55 7.74 -1.03
CA LEU A 127 -7.10 6.58 -0.32
C LEU A 127 -7.89 6.99 0.91
N LEU A 128 -7.41 7.98 1.66
CA LEU A 128 -8.08 8.56 2.81
C LEU A 128 -9.44 9.15 2.39
N ASP A 129 -9.47 10.02 1.39
CA ASP A 129 -10.70 10.63 0.88
C ASP A 129 -11.72 9.57 0.44
N LYS A 130 -11.26 8.50 -0.23
CA LYS A 130 -12.10 7.36 -0.59
C LYS A 130 -12.64 6.60 0.62
N ALA A 131 -11.81 6.37 1.64
CA ALA A 131 -12.22 5.72 2.87
C ALA A 131 -13.25 6.57 3.64
N GLN A 132 -13.06 7.89 3.69
CA GLN A 132 -14.01 8.83 4.29
C GLN A 132 -15.36 8.84 3.57
N GLY A 133 -15.39 8.59 2.26
CA GLY A 133 -16.63 8.45 1.50
C GLY A 133 -17.45 7.19 1.81
N VAL A 134 -16.86 6.22 2.52
CA VAL A 134 -17.50 4.93 2.88
C VAL A 134 -17.76 4.82 4.38
N ALA A 135 -16.93 5.45 5.21
CA ALA A 135 -17.07 5.46 6.66
C ALA A 135 -17.84 6.69 7.15
N GLY A 136 -18.70 6.52 8.14
CA GLY A 136 -19.31 7.67 8.83
C GLY A 136 -20.11 7.32 10.08
N ARG A 137 -20.56 6.08 10.20
CA ARG A 137 -21.24 5.61 11.40
C ARG A 137 -20.23 5.19 12.46
N LEU A 138 -20.22 5.92 13.57
CA LEU A 138 -19.37 5.65 14.73
C LEU A 138 -20.12 4.88 15.82
N LEU A 139 -19.51 3.80 16.31
CA LEU A 139 -19.98 3.02 17.46
C LEU A 139 -18.98 3.10 18.60
N ARG A 140 -19.49 3.09 19.84
CA ARG A 140 -18.63 3.10 21.03
C ARG A 140 -17.93 1.76 21.21
N PHE A 141 -16.69 1.79 21.68
CA PHE A 141 -15.95 0.61 22.13
C PHE A 141 -15.14 0.94 23.38
N SER A 142 -14.65 -0.08 24.08
CA SER A 142 -13.86 0.07 25.32
C SER A 142 -12.54 -0.67 25.32
N VAL A 143 -12.31 -1.59 24.36
CA VAL A 143 -11.11 -2.42 24.31
C VAL A 143 -10.56 -2.55 22.89
N PHE A 144 -9.24 -2.57 22.79
CA PHE A 144 -8.56 -3.17 21.64
C PHE A 144 -8.33 -4.66 21.92
N TYR A 145 -8.34 -5.47 20.88
CA TYR A 145 -8.15 -6.91 21.02
C TYR A 145 -7.36 -7.53 19.89
N ARG A 146 -6.66 -8.64 20.20
CA ARG A 146 -5.95 -9.48 19.23
C ARG A 146 -6.36 -10.92 19.42
N ASN A 147 -6.84 -11.54 18.35
CA ASN A 147 -7.13 -12.97 18.32
C ASN A 147 -5.94 -13.73 17.74
N GLN A 148 -5.52 -14.80 18.41
CA GLN A 148 -4.36 -15.60 18.00
C GLN A 148 -4.48 -17.05 18.50
N GLN A 149 -3.60 -17.90 17.98
CA GLN A 149 -3.49 -19.29 18.41
C GLN A 149 -2.87 -19.41 19.82
N PRO A 150 -3.19 -20.47 20.59
CA PRO A 150 -2.63 -20.67 21.93
C PRO A 150 -1.10 -20.63 21.97
N GLU A 151 -0.44 -21.18 20.94
CA GLU A 151 1.01 -21.27 20.83
C GLU A 151 1.67 -19.88 20.80
N TYR A 152 1.02 -18.90 20.16
CA TYR A 152 1.50 -17.52 20.14
C TYR A 152 1.55 -16.92 21.55
N PHE A 153 0.46 -17.04 22.31
CA PHE A 153 0.43 -16.51 23.67
C PHE A 153 1.28 -17.31 24.66
N HIS A 154 1.52 -18.60 24.39
CA HIS A 154 2.50 -19.39 25.13
C HIS A 154 3.91 -18.85 24.89
N TYR A 155 4.32 -18.69 23.63
CA TYR A 155 5.59 -18.11 23.24
C TYR A 155 5.83 -16.72 23.86
N VAL A 156 4.84 -15.82 23.81
CA VAL A 156 4.98 -14.49 24.43
C VAL A 156 5.25 -14.57 25.94
N ARG A 157 4.61 -15.52 26.64
CA ARG A 157 4.82 -15.70 28.09
C ARG A 157 6.18 -16.32 28.41
N THR A 158 6.61 -17.33 27.67
CA THR A 158 7.83 -18.09 27.99
C THR A 158 9.09 -17.46 27.41
N GLU A 159 9.05 -17.02 26.14
CA GLU A 159 10.22 -16.56 25.40
C GLU A 159 10.35 -15.03 25.36
N CYS A 160 9.23 -14.29 25.50
CA CYS A 160 9.24 -12.82 25.46
C CYS A 160 9.00 -12.17 26.83
N GLY A 161 9.08 -12.94 27.93
CA GLY A 161 8.91 -12.41 29.29
C GLY A 161 7.54 -11.78 29.55
N GLY A 162 6.50 -12.21 28.84
CA GLY A 162 5.15 -11.65 28.94
C GLY A 162 4.94 -10.35 28.15
N LEU A 163 5.93 -9.88 27.40
CA LEU A 163 5.85 -8.69 26.57
C LEU A 163 5.60 -9.08 25.12
N MET A 164 4.42 -8.76 24.58
CA MET A 164 4.07 -9.04 23.18
C MET A 164 4.92 -8.16 22.25
N PRO A 165 5.81 -8.74 21.42
CA PRO A 165 6.73 -7.96 20.62
C PRO A 165 6.08 -7.46 19.31
N PRO A 166 6.41 -6.23 18.86
CA PRO A 166 6.05 -5.74 17.53
C PRO A 166 6.62 -6.59 16.40
N SER A 167 5.77 -6.91 15.41
CA SER A 167 6.15 -7.64 14.19
C SER A 167 6.11 -6.73 12.97
N LEU A 168 6.92 -7.00 11.95
CA LEU A 168 6.85 -6.28 10.68
C LEU A 168 5.46 -6.44 10.05
N LYS A 169 4.91 -5.35 9.53
CA LYS A 169 3.69 -5.38 8.71
C LYS A 169 3.92 -6.29 7.50
N ASP A 170 3.00 -7.21 7.28
CA ASP A 170 3.00 -8.12 6.14
C ASP A 170 2.59 -7.40 4.84
N ASN A 171 2.49 -8.12 3.72
CA ASN A 171 2.12 -7.52 2.43
C ASN A 171 0.59 -7.51 2.19
N SER A 172 -0.22 -7.64 3.24
CA SER A 172 -1.68 -7.50 3.10
C SER A 172 -2.07 -6.06 2.77
N GLY A 173 -3.18 -5.91 2.05
CA GLY A 173 -3.68 -4.61 1.62
C GLY A 173 -3.05 -4.11 0.32
N SER A 174 -2.90 -2.80 0.20
CA SER A 174 -2.31 -2.16 -0.97
C SER A 174 -0.80 -2.41 -1.02
N HIS A 175 -0.33 -2.98 -2.14
CA HIS A 175 1.09 -3.28 -2.34
C HIS A 175 2.00 -2.05 -2.16
N GLY A 176 1.50 -0.86 -2.49
CA GLY A 176 2.23 0.40 -2.34
C GLY A 176 2.22 1.02 -0.95
N SER A 177 1.55 0.42 0.05
CA SER A 177 1.49 1.03 1.40
C SER A 177 2.89 1.18 2.00
N PRO A 178 3.28 2.38 2.49
CA PRO A 178 4.63 2.63 3.00
C PRO A 178 5.00 1.80 4.23
N ILE A 179 4.01 1.30 4.98
CA ILE A 179 4.26 0.52 6.20
C ILE A 179 4.64 -0.94 5.90
N ASN A 180 4.23 -1.49 4.75
CA ASN A 180 4.44 -2.91 4.42
C ASN A 180 5.93 -3.26 4.42
N GLY A 181 6.32 -4.27 5.19
CA GLY A 181 7.71 -4.74 5.33
C GLY A 181 8.66 -3.76 6.01
N LYS A 182 8.18 -2.61 6.53
CA LYS A 182 9.03 -1.54 7.06
C LYS A 182 8.67 -1.15 8.49
N LEU A 183 7.38 -0.96 8.79
CA LEU A 183 6.94 -0.60 10.13
C LEU A 183 6.72 -1.86 10.98
N ARG A 184 7.15 -1.81 12.24
CA ARG A 184 6.88 -2.85 13.24
C ARG A 184 5.73 -2.41 14.14
N GLY A 185 4.87 -3.36 14.49
CA GLY A 185 3.73 -3.11 15.35
C GLY A 185 2.95 -4.37 15.68
N ILE A 186 1.98 -4.22 16.56
CA ILE A 186 1.05 -5.25 16.98
C ILE A 186 -0.31 -4.94 16.36
N PHE A 187 -0.82 -5.87 15.56
CA PHE A 187 -2.14 -5.76 14.96
C PHE A 187 -3.21 -6.09 15.99
N LEU A 188 -4.06 -5.11 16.23
CA LEU A 188 -5.23 -5.13 17.08
C LEU A 188 -6.46 -4.82 16.23
N SER A 189 -7.63 -5.13 16.78
CA SER A 189 -8.91 -4.72 16.28
C SER A 189 -9.70 -4.04 17.40
N CYS A 190 -10.60 -3.14 17.05
CA CYS A 190 -11.54 -2.50 17.96
C CYS A 190 -12.99 -2.63 17.47
N ASN A 191 -13.23 -3.47 16.46
CA ASN A 191 -14.55 -3.63 15.86
C ASN A 191 -15.50 -4.31 16.84
N THR A 192 -16.75 -3.86 16.90
CA THR A 192 -17.77 -4.44 17.78
C THR A 192 -18.93 -5.07 17.00
N GLU A 193 -19.60 -6.04 17.61
CA GLU A 193 -20.94 -6.46 17.16
C GLU A 193 -21.93 -5.29 17.35
N PHE A 194 -22.78 -5.05 16.35
CA PHE A 194 -23.67 -3.89 16.31
C PHE A 194 -24.68 -3.84 17.47
N ASP A 195 -25.17 -5.01 17.88
CA ASP A 195 -26.20 -5.17 18.91
C ASP A 195 -25.64 -5.11 20.34
N THR A 196 -24.41 -5.58 20.56
CA THR A 196 -23.82 -5.66 21.90
C THR A 196 -22.80 -4.56 22.20
N GLY A 197 -22.18 -3.95 21.19
CA GLY A 197 -21.02 -3.07 21.38
C GLY A 197 -19.78 -3.79 21.94
N LEU A 198 -19.77 -5.14 21.89
CA LEU A 198 -18.67 -5.97 22.36
C LEU A 198 -17.87 -6.55 21.19
N PRO A 199 -16.60 -6.94 21.41
CA PRO A 199 -15.82 -7.68 20.42
C PRO A 199 -16.54 -8.96 19.92
N PRO A 200 -16.52 -9.28 18.61
CA PRO A 200 -17.20 -10.44 18.03
C PRO A 200 -16.92 -11.76 18.73
N LYS A 201 -17.90 -12.65 18.83
CA LYS A 201 -17.71 -13.93 19.55
C LYS A 201 -16.85 -14.94 18.82
N ASP A 202 -16.77 -14.84 17.49
CA ASP A 202 -15.98 -15.69 16.61
C ASP A 202 -14.73 -14.96 16.08
N SER A 203 -13.75 -15.72 15.59
CA SER A 203 -12.54 -15.18 14.96
C SER A 203 -11.88 -16.21 14.03
N PRO A 204 -11.47 -15.82 12.81
CA PRO A 204 -10.67 -16.68 11.94
C PRO A 204 -9.19 -16.79 12.38
N TYR A 205 -8.72 -15.91 13.26
CA TYR A 205 -7.29 -15.80 13.61
C TYR A 205 -6.85 -16.71 14.76
N GLY A 206 -7.81 -17.27 15.50
CA GLY A 206 -7.52 -18.17 16.61
C GLY A 206 -8.51 -18.04 17.77
N PRO A 207 -8.52 -19.05 18.66
CA PRO A 207 -9.52 -19.18 19.71
C PRO A 207 -9.21 -18.34 20.97
N LEU A 208 -7.99 -17.82 21.12
CA LEU A 208 -7.63 -16.97 22.25
C LEU A 208 -7.66 -15.50 21.84
N ARG A 209 -8.21 -14.66 22.72
CA ARG A 209 -8.27 -13.21 22.57
C ARG A 209 -7.52 -12.55 23.70
N PHE A 210 -6.52 -11.75 23.35
CA PHE A 210 -5.99 -10.71 24.22
C PHE A 210 -6.88 -9.47 24.11
N GLN A 211 -7.28 -8.87 25.23
CA GLN A 211 -8.01 -7.62 25.31
C GLN A 211 -7.27 -6.64 26.21
N ILE A 212 -7.19 -5.38 25.80
CA ILE A 212 -6.58 -4.29 26.55
C ILE A 212 -7.49 -3.05 26.50
N SER A 213 -7.55 -2.29 27.59
CA SER A 213 -8.35 -1.07 27.66
C SER A 213 -7.97 -0.09 26.55
N ALA A 214 -8.97 0.49 25.89
CA ALA A 214 -8.77 1.51 24.87
C ALA A 214 -7.97 2.72 25.42
N ALA A 215 -8.21 3.09 26.68
CA ALA A 215 -7.56 4.22 27.34
C ALA A 215 -6.04 4.07 27.51
N LEU A 216 -5.51 2.85 27.43
CA LEU A 216 -4.05 2.63 27.52
C LEU A 216 -3.33 2.98 26.22
N LEU A 217 -4.01 2.79 25.08
CA LEU A 217 -3.40 2.92 23.75
C LEU A 217 -3.83 4.20 23.04
N LEU A 218 -5.10 4.58 23.14
CA LEU A 218 -5.68 5.74 22.48
C LEU A 218 -5.88 6.85 23.52
N LYS A 219 -4.93 7.78 23.58
CA LYS A 219 -4.85 8.86 24.57
C LYS A 219 -4.15 10.09 23.96
N PRO A 220 -4.15 11.27 24.60
CA PRO A 220 -3.57 12.48 24.03
C PRO A 220 -2.10 12.35 23.59
N GLU A 221 -1.33 11.47 24.24
CA GLU A 221 0.08 11.21 23.92
C GLU A 221 0.29 10.12 22.85
N THR A 222 -0.74 9.81 22.06
CA THR A 222 -0.67 8.86 20.94
C THR A 222 -1.11 9.54 19.65
N HIS A 223 -0.28 9.53 18.62
CA HIS A 223 -0.70 9.92 17.28
C HIS A 223 -1.44 8.79 16.57
N LEU A 224 -2.44 9.18 15.77
CA LEU A 224 -3.23 8.29 14.93
C LEU A 224 -2.96 8.61 13.46
N TYR A 225 -2.45 7.66 12.71
CA TYR A 225 -2.16 7.82 11.28
C TYR A 225 -3.03 6.91 10.42
N PHE A 226 -3.42 7.40 9.24
CA PHE A 226 -4.02 6.59 8.19
C PHE A 226 -2.93 5.91 7.35
N ALA A 227 -2.97 4.58 7.20
CA ALA A 227 -1.93 3.83 6.48
C ALA A 227 -2.42 3.18 5.18
N ASP A 228 -3.68 2.75 5.12
CA ASP A 228 -4.21 2.07 3.93
C ASP A 228 -5.74 2.00 3.92
N PHE A 229 -6.30 1.81 2.72
CA PHE A 229 -7.69 1.48 2.48
C PHE A 229 -7.80 0.44 1.36
N TYR A 230 -8.35 -0.72 1.68
CA TYR A 230 -8.43 -1.83 0.73
C TYR A 230 -9.63 -2.72 0.98
N CYS A 231 -9.94 -3.57 0.02
CA CYS A 231 -10.79 -4.73 0.23
C CYS A 231 -10.10 -5.95 -0.33
N MET A 232 -10.54 -7.11 0.11
CA MET A 232 -10.24 -8.37 -0.55
C MET A 232 -11.35 -8.65 -1.56
N TYR A 233 -11.43 -9.86 -2.13
CA TYR A 233 -12.54 -10.30 -2.99
C TYR A 233 -13.87 -10.49 -2.22
N THR A 234 -14.16 -9.62 -1.27
CA THR A 234 -15.32 -9.60 -0.38
C THR A 234 -16.01 -8.24 -0.44
N ALA A 235 -17.20 -8.13 0.13
CA ALA A 235 -17.91 -6.85 0.22
C ALA A 235 -17.34 -5.89 1.29
N TYR A 236 -16.43 -6.39 2.14
CA TYR A 236 -15.92 -5.63 3.28
C TYR A 236 -14.67 -4.85 2.90
N HIS A 237 -14.62 -3.61 3.38
CA HIS A 237 -13.47 -2.74 3.24
C HIS A 237 -12.75 -2.62 4.58
N TYR A 238 -11.42 -2.55 4.50
CA TYR A 238 -10.51 -2.47 5.62
C TYR A 238 -9.82 -1.10 5.58
N VAL A 239 -9.75 -0.46 6.74
CA VAL A 239 -8.92 0.73 6.96
C VAL A 239 -7.82 0.35 7.93
N VAL A 240 -6.57 0.58 7.53
CA VAL A 240 -5.41 0.36 8.40
C VAL A 240 -5.05 1.67 9.06
N LEU A 241 -5.04 1.66 10.39
CA LEU A 241 -4.68 2.79 11.22
C LEU A 241 -3.41 2.44 12.02
N VAL A 242 -2.53 3.41 12.22
CA VAL A 242 -1.35 3.26 13.08
C VAL A 242 -1.53 4.11 14.32
N LEU A 243 -1.39 3.49 15.49
CA LEU A 243 -1.28 4.15 16.78
C LEU A 243 0.18 4.15 17.21
N ALA A 244 0.76 5.33 17.33
CA ALA A 244 2.15 5.50 17.72
C ALA A 244 2.27 6.48 18.90
N PRO A 245 2.86 6.09 20.03
CA PRO A 245 3.14 7.03 21.11
C PRO A 245 4.03 8.18 20.62
N VAL A 246 3.70 9.41 21.01
CA VAL A 246 4.39 10.62 20.55
C VAL A 246 5.90 10.53 20.84
N GLY A 247 6.72 10.77 19.83
CA GLY A 247 8.18 10.71 19.91
C GLY A 247 8.78 9.30 19.88
N SER A 248 7.97 8.24 19.74
CA SER A 248 8.46 6.87 19.56
C SER A 248 9.15 6.67 18.19
N GLU A 249 9.77 5.51 18.00
CA GLU A 249 10.33 5.14 16.68
C GLU A 249 9.22 5.01 15.63
N GLY A 250 8.10 4.38 15.99
CA GLY A 250 6.94 4.26 15.12
C GLY A 250 6.34 5.61 14.72
N ASP A 251 6.30 6.55 15.65
CA ASP A 251 5.82 7.91 15.41
C ASP A 251 6.71 8.67 14.42
N ARG A 252 8.03 8.67 14.67
CA ARG A 252 9.03 9.24 13.74
C ARG A 252 9.03 8.56 12.36
N PHE A 253 8.66 7.27 12.30
CA PHE A 253 8.48 6.59 11.03
C PHE A 253 7.23 7.11 10.30
N CYS A 254 6.12 7.30 10.99
CA CYS A 254 4.88 7.73 10.36
C CYS A 254 4.89 9.21 9.97
N ASP A 255 5.58 10.05 10.75
CA ASP A 255 5.70 11.48 10.51
C ASP A 255 6.27 11.79 9.13
N GLY A 256 5.60 12.70 8.41
CA GLY A 256 5.87 13.04 7.01
C GLY A 256 5.62 11.93 5.98
N ARG A 257 5.25 10.71 6.39
CA ARG A 257 4.99 9.57 5.49
C ARG A 257 3.52 9.20 5.38
N LEU A 258 2.77 9.33 6.49
CA LEU A 258 1.36 8.96 6.57
C LEU A 258 0.50 10.19 6.96
N PRO A 259 -0.73 10.32 6.44
CA PRO A 259 -1.66 11.34 6.92
C PRO A 259 -1.96 11.18 8.41
N LEU A 260 -1.68 12.23 9.19
CA LEU A 260 -2.05 12.33 10.60
C LEU A 260 -3.54 12.65 10.71
N LEU A 261 -4.25 11.92 11.57
CA LEU A 261 -5.68 12.12 11.84
C LEU A 261 -5.86 12.83 13.18
N ASP A 262 -6.85 13.73 13.24
CA ASP A 262 -7.30 14.33 14.50
C ASP A 262 -8.01 13.28 15.34
N LEU A 263 -7.50 12.99 16.54
CA LEU A 263 -8.08 12.05 17.49
C LEU A 263 -9.53 12.39 17.85
N SER A 264 -9.88 13.66 17.95
CA SER A 264 -11.22 14.11 18.35
C SER A 264 -12.22 14.10 17.20
N SER A 265 -11.72 14.20 15.97
CA SER A 265 -12.55 14.42 14.78
C SER A 265 -11.98 13.73 13.55
N ASN A 266 -12.29 12.44 13.39
CA ASN A 266 -12.09 11.70 12.16
C ASN A 266 -13.18 10.61 11.99
N PRO A 267 -13.45 10.11 10.77
CA PRO A 267 -14.54 9.18 10.56
C PRO A 267 -14.21 7.73 10.89
N PHE A 268 -13.01 7.41 11.42
CA PHE A 268 -12.56 6.04 11.64
C PHE A 268 -12.43 5.68 13.11
N LEU A 269 -11.61 6.38 13.88
CA LEU A 269 -11.28 6.01 15.26
C LEU A 269 -11.08 7.28 16.09
N THR A 270 -12.01 7.56 17.00
CA THR A 270 -12.01 8.81 17.76
C THR A 270 -11.87 8.60 19.25
N TYR A 271 -11.29 9.61 19.89
CA TYR A 271 -11.16 9.79 21.32
C TYR A 271 -11.68 11.17 21.69
N VAL A 272 -12.66 11.22 22.58
CA VAL A 272 -13.18 12.46 23.15
C VAL A 272 -12.82 12.49 24.64
N PRO A 273 -12.02 13.47 25.08
CA PRO A 273 -11.64 13.59 26.49
C PRO A 273 -12.85 13.97 27.35
N GLY A 274 -12.83 13.55 28.60
CA GLY A 274 -13.85 13.83 29.62
C GLY A 274 -13.55 13.05 30.90
N ASP A 275 -14.37 13.24 31.94
CA ASP A 275 -14.26 12.46 33.18
C ASP A 275 -14.34 10.95 32.89
N GLU A 276 -15.20 10.58 31.94
CA GLU A 276 -15.26 9.26 31.34
C GLU A 276 -14.94 9.39 29.84
N PRO A 277 -13.68 9.09 29.41
CA PRO A 277 -13.28 9.25 28.02
C PRO A 277 -14.13 8.35 27.11
N THR A 278 -14.57 8.91 25.99
CA THR A 278 -15.37 8.17 25.01
C THR A 278 -14.53 7.80 23.80
N PHE A 279 -14.57 6.51 23.43
CA PHE A 279 -13.88 5.98 22.26
C PHE A 279 -14.90 5.47 21.26
N CYS A 280 -14.76 5.86 20.00
CA CYS A 280 -15.63 5.38 18.94
C CYS A 280 -14.85 4.87 17.74
N HIS A 281 -15.37 3.84 17.06
CA HIS A 281 -14.81 3.30 15.83
C HIS A 281 -15.86 3.30 14.71
N ALA A 282 -15.43 3.34 13.45
CA ALA A 282 -16.30 3.19 12.29
C ALA A 282 -16.87 1.77 12.22
N SER A 283 -18.18 1.66 11.98
CA SER A 283 -18.84 0.37 11.77
C SER A 283 -19.01 -0.02 10.30
N ASP A 284 -18.88 0.94 9.39
CA ASP A 284 -19.08 0.71 7.95
C ASP A 284 -17.85 0.09 7.27
N VAL A 285 -16.70 0.10 7.97
CA VAL A 285 -15.43 -0.47 7.55
C VAL A 285 -14.85 -1.30 8.70
N ILE A 286 -14.01 -2.27 8.37
CA ILE A 286 -13.26 -3.05 9.34
C ILE A 286 -11.96 -2.31 9.66
N LEU A 287 -11.76 -1.94 10.92
CA LEU A 287 -10.51 -1.32 11.34
C LEU A 287 -9.46 -2.37 11.71
N GLU A 288 -8.29 -2.24 11.09
CA GLU A 288 -7.05 -2.90 11.49
C GLU A 288 -6.14 -1.85 12.13
N VAL A 289 -5.88 -2.00 13.43
CA VAL A 289 -5.15 -1.00 14.20
C VAL A 289 -3.78 -1.55 14.55
N MET A 290 -2.73 -0.90 14.08
CA MET A 290 -1.34 -1.27 14.32
C MET A 290 -0.76 -0.39 15.43
N TYR A 291 -0.51 -0.95 16.61
CA TYR A 291 0.17 -0.25 17.70
C TYR A 291 1.68 -0.48 17.61
N THR A 292 2.50 0.58 17.60
CA THR A 292 3.92 0.46 17.24
C THR A 292 4.83 -0.02 18.37
N GLU A 293 4.36 0.02 19.61
CA GLU A 293 5.14 -0.41 20.78
C GLU A 293 4.77 -1.81 21.26
N ALA A 294 5.64 -2.40 22.08
CA ALA A 294 5.39 -3.68 22.71
C ALA A 294 4.25 -3.60 23.75
N LEU A 295 3.48 -4.67 23.90
CA LEU A 295 2.33 -4.71 24.82
C LEU A 295 2.50 -5.77 25.91
N PRO A 296 2.55 -5.37 27.19
CA PRO A 296 2.57 -6.32 28.29
C PRO A 296 1.25 -7.10 28.37
N LEU A 297 1.32 -8.42 28.48
CA LEU A 297 0.13 -9.26 28.60
C LEU A 297 -0.64 -9.03 29.92
N ASP A 298 0.04 -8.56 30.97
CA ASP A 298 -0.53 -8.27 32.29
C ASP A 298 -1.34 -6.97 32.35
N GLN A 299 -1.18 -6.08 31.37
CA GLN A 299 -2.02 -4.89 31.19
C GLN A 299 -3.38 -5.22 30.55
N GLY A 300 -3.58 -6.47 30.15
CA GLY A 300 -4.80 -6.94 29.53
C GLY A 300 -5.24 -8.30 30.06
N THR A 301 -6.17 -8.92 29.33
CA THR A 301 -6.66 -10.25 29.65
C THR A 301 -6.58 -11.14 28.42
N VAL A 302 -6.10 -12.38 28.60
CA VAL A 302 -6.13 -13.41 27.55
C VAL A 302 -7.18 -14.45 27.93
N ALA A 303 -8.22 -14.58 27.11
CA ALA A 303 -9.32 -15.51 27.35
C ALA A 303 -9.72 -16.26 26.07
N GLN A 304 -10.31 -17.44 26.24
CA GLN A 304 -10.90 -18.19 25.14
C GLN A 304 -12.22 -17.55 24.69
N ILE A 305 -12.41 -17.38 23.38
CA ILE A 305 -13.65 -16.86 22.81
C ILE A 305 -14.69 -17.97 22.66
N ARG A 306 -15.97 -17.62 22.74
CA ARG A 306 -17.10 -18.59 22.81
C ARG A 306 -17.66 -19.02 21.43
N GLY A 307 -17.00 -18.60 20.35
CA GLY A 307 -17.45 -18.84 19.00
C GLY A 307 -17.58 -20.33 18.62
N HIS A 308 -18.73 -20.72 18.06
CA HIS A 308 -19.03 -22.10 17.65
C HIS A 308 -18.51 -22.44 16.25
N HIS A 309 -18.27 -21.43 15.41
CA HIS A 309 -17.75 -21.61 14.06
C HIS A 309 -16.31 -21.12 14.06
N GLN A 310 -15.38 -22.01 14.39
CA GLN A 310 -14.00 -21.78 13.98
C GLN A 310 -13.99 -21.79 12.44
N LEU A 311 -13.98 -20.61 11.82
CA LEU A 311 -13.65 -20.42 10.41
C LEU A 311 -12.17 -20.79 10.22
N MET A 312 -11.86 -22.08 10.38
CA MET A 312 -10.56 -22.69 10.17
C MET A 312 -10.31 -22.73 8.67
N SER A 313 -9.81 -21.65 8.07
CA SER A 313 -9.16 -21.73 6.75
C SER A 313 -8.57 -20.40 6.24
N LEU A 314 -9.08 -19.23 6.62
CA LEU A 314 -8.73 -18.00 5.89
C LEU A 314 -7.87 -17.06 6.74
N SER A 315 -6.57 -17.35 6.77
CA SER A 315 -5.58 -16.35 7.17
C SER A 315 -5.65 -15.18 6.19
N THR A 316 -5.72 -13.95 6.71
CA THR A 316 -5.59 -12.73 5.90
C THR A 316 -4.12 -12.33 5.71
N ALA A 317 -3.17 -13.14 6.20
CA ALA A 317 -1.76 -12.86 6.04
C ALA A 317 -1.40 -12.76 4.55
N ASN A 318 -0.79 -11.64 4.16
CA ASN A 318 -0.48 -11.31 2.76
C ASN A 318 -1.69 -11.35 1.82
N ALA A 319 -2.91 -11.17 2.34
CA ALA A 319 -4.11 -11.15 1.51
C ALA A 319 -4.04 -10.00 0.50
N LYS A 320 -4.16 -10.36 -0.78
CA LYS A 320 -4.06 -9.41 -1.89
C LYS A 320 -5.32 -8.55 -1.96
N LYS A 321 -5.11 -7.24 -2.14
CA LYS A 321 -6.17 -6.29 -2.47
C LYS A 321 -6.86 -6.68 -3.78
N ASP A 322 -8.18 -6.58 -3.85
CA ASP A 322 -8.92 -6.80 -5.09
C ASP A 322 -8.61 -5.69 -6.11
N PRO A 323 -7.93 -5.99 -7.23
CA PRO A 323 -7.54 -4.98 -8.22
C PRO A 323 -8.72 -4.42 -9.02
N SER A 324 -9.91 -5.03 -8.92
CA SER A 324 -11.10 -4.63 -9.68
C SER A 324 -12.05 -3.72 -8.91
N CYS A 325 -11.83 -3.54 -7.60
CA CYS A 325 -12.71 -2.75 -6.75
C CYS A 325 -12.68 -1.26 -7.13
N LYS A 326 -13.85 -0.67 -7.38
CA LYS A 326 -13.97 0.77 -7.74
C LYS A 326 -13.99 1.69 -6.52
N VAL A 327 -14.19 1.13 -5.33
CA VAL A 327 -14.30 1.86 -4.08
C VAL A 327 -12.91 2.15 -3.50
N CYS A 328 -12.10 1.13 -3.24
CA CYS A 328 -10.80 1.31 -2.57
C CYS A 328 -9.58 1.44 -3.49
N ASN A 329 -9.67 1.10 -4.78
CA ASN A 329 -8.56 1.35 -5.69
C ASN A 329 -8.55 2.82 -6.10
N ILE A 330 -7.36 3.43 -6.12
CA ILE A 330 -7.18 4.76 -6.72
C ILE A 330 -7.56 4.63 -8.20
N SER A 331 -8.69 5.24 -8.55
CA SER A 331 -9.19 5.24 -9.92
C SER A 331 -8.36 6.20 -10.74
N VAL A 332 -7.89 5.74 -11.88
CA VAL A 332 -7.18 6.58 -12.86
C VAL A 332 -8.11 7.71 -13.27
N GLY A 333 -7.65 8.94 -13.08
CA GLY A 333 -8.37 10.15 -13.49
C GLY A 333 -8.86 10.02 -14.93
N ARG A 334 -10.10 10.45 -15.15
CA ARG A 334 -10.65 10.72 -16.48
C ARG A 334 -9.98 11.92 -17.11
#